data_AF-A0A7S4HMP1-F1
#
_entry.id   AF-A0A7S4HMP1-F1
#
_cell.length_a   1.000
_cell.length_b   1.000
_cell.length_c   1.000
_cell.angle_alpha   90.00
_cell.angle_beta   90.00
_cell.angle_gamma   90.00
#
_symmetry.space_group_name_H-M   'P 1'
#
loop_
_entity.id
_entity.type
_entity.pdbx_description
1 polymer ?
#
loop_
_entity_poly.entity_id
_entity_poly.type
_entity_poly.pdbx_seq_one_letter_code
_entity_poly.pdbx_strand_id
1 'polypeptide(L)'
;ETLGYNQAMWDNGVESETSDEWWQCLTQSQQKAAAFLGYDKEEWNGSDAPAEIKCDDATEEVTTALPPTPQTTTVKEPVPEEDYTSAVWDDLTPQAQAAAETLGYNQAMWDNGVESETSDEWWQCLTQSQQKAAAFLGYDKEEWNGSDAPAEIKCDDTEEVTTALPPTPQTTTVTEPVPEDDYTNSNWEDLTPQAQAAAETLGYNQAMWDNAVESDTGDKWWQCLTQSQQDAAAFLGFNKEEWNGGDVPDDVECEEEDDGEDAREQFTYYDKDWDELPENAKDAARFLGYNKALWDRGTTPEEVDEWWSDLTREQREKAALLGYNEKTWNGEDRRHLAEQASDDVALKAPFEGEDKLYKTLYICASLGFVFVGLLYWVQIRKLYPLMFVVAGMFGFVSALYVLDNARLSNILSAVSIHFYFIEACAMAWNRLRKREKEDSFALKVADTAFGIGATMELVLSYFYIFDPMADFNMGAAGSEAAAQSLWVVCALIYLSFTLTNA
;
A
#
# COMPACT_ATOMS: atom_id res chain seq x y z
N GLU A 1 -8.75 -7.65 -26.23
CA GLU A 1 -8.67 -7.59 -27.70
C GLU A 1 -7.41 -6.90 -28.22
N THR A 2 -7.06 -5.68 -27.79
CA THR A 2 -5.85 -4.95 -28.27
C THR A 2 -4.53 -5.71 -28.10
N LEU A 3 -4.40 -6.50 -27.03
CA LEU A 3 -3.29 -7.42 -26.76
C LEU A 3 -3.50 -8.82 -27.33
N GLY A 4 -4.32 -8.98 -28.38
CA GLY A 4 -4.58 -10.29 -29.01
C GLY A 4 -5.44 -11.27 -28.20
N TYR A 5 -5.81 -10.95 -26.96
CA TYR A 5 -6.71 -11.77 -26.15
C TYR A 5 -8.16 -11.64 -26.58
N ASN A 6 -8.82 -12.77 -26.81
CA ASN A 6 -10.27 -12.90 -26.78
C ASN A 6 -10.74 -13.48 -25.43
N GLN A 7 -12.04 -13.39 -25.14
CA GLN A 7 -12.60 -13.83 -23.86
C GLN A 7 -12.26 -15.29 -23.51
N ALA A 8 -12.33 -16.20 -24.48
CA ALA A 8 -12.00 -17.61 -24.24
C ALA A 8 -10.50 -17.82 -23.95
N MET A 9 -9.60 -17.04 -24.56
CA MET A 9 -8.17 -17.11 -24.25
C MET A 9 -7.89 -16.60 -22.84
N TRP A 10 -8.52 -15.50 -22.45
CA TRP A 10 -8.39 -14.91 -21.13
C TRP A 10 -8.90 -15.86 -20.03
N ASP A 11 -10.12 -16.37 -20.20
CA ASP A 11 -10.78 -17.26 -19.22
C ASP A 11 -10.07 -18.61 -19.05
N ASN A 12 -9.26 -19.02 -20.04
CA ASN A 12 -8.51 -20.28 -20.00
C ASN A 12 -6.99 -20.10 -19.82
N GLY A 13 -6.52 -18.86 -19.56
CA GLY A 13 -5.09 -18.56 -19.35
C GLY A 13 -4.22 -18.90 -20.57
N VAL A 14 -4.76 -18.74 -21.78
CA VAL A 14 -4.02 -18.98 -23.02
C VAL A 14 -3.33 -17.69 -23.43
N GLU A 15 -2.00 -17.73 -23.47
CA GLU A 15 -1.13 -16.63 -23.88
C GLU A 15 -1.44 -16.16 -25.32
N SER A 16 -1.30 -14.85 -25.56
CA SER A 16 -1.48 -14.24 -26.88
C SER A 16 -0.14 -14.06 -27.58
N GLU A 17 -0.14 -13.87 -28.90
CA GLU A 17 1.12 -13.62 -29.64
C GLU A 17 1.86 -12.39 -29.11
N THR A 18 1.15 -11.42 -28.53
CA THR A 18 1.78 -10.23 -27.96
C THR A 18 2.44 -10.47 -26.61
N SER A 19 2.05 -11.49 -25.83
CA SER A 19 2.73 -11.79 -24.56
C SER A 19 4.12 -12.39 -24.76
N ASP A 20 4.40 -12.92 -25.95
CA ASP A 20 5.73 -13.40 -26.35
C ASP A 20 6.63 -12.28 -26.92
N GLU A 21 6.07 -11.08 -27.14
CA GLU A 21 6.80 -9.93 -27.64
C GLU A 21 7.35 -9.08 -26.50
N TRP A 22 8.59 -8.61 -26.67
CA TRP A 22 9.17 -7.63 -25.77
C TRP A 22 8.38 -6.31 -25.81
N TRP A 23 8.29 -5.62 -24.68
CA TRP A 23 7.57 -4.35 -24.52
C TRP A 23 7.90 -3.33 -25.61
N GLN A 24 9.16 -3.30 -26.03
CA GLN A 24 9.67 -2.36 -27.04
C GLN A 24 9.26 -2.72 -28.48
N CYS A 25 8.81 -3.95 -28.70
CA CYS A 25 8.32 -4.45 -29.98
C CYS A 25 6.79 -4.31 -30.10
N LEU A 26 6.08 -4.10 -28.98
CA LEU A 26 4.67 -3.77 -28.97
C LEU A 26 4.39 -2.41 -29.63
N THR A 27 3.24 -2.31 -30.29
CA THR A 27 2.70 -1.03 -30.75
C THR A 27 2.32 -0.12 -29.57
N GLN A 28 2.25 1.20 -29.77
CA GLN A 28 1.82 2.14 -28.72
C GLN A 28 0.43 1.82 -28.15
N SER A 29 -0.50 1.31 -28.96
CA SER A 29 -1.81 0.86 -28.50
C SER A 29 -1.74 -0.36 -27.59
N GLN A 30 -0.82 -1.29 -27.87
CA GLN A 30 -0.59 -2.46 -27.04
C GLN A 30 0.12 -2.07 -25.73
N GLN A 31 1.12 -1.19 -25.76
CA GLN A 31 1.77 -0.67 -24.56
C GLN A 31 0.77 0.06 -23.63
N LYS A 32 -0.12 0.90 -24.20
CA LYS A 32 -1.18 1.56 -23.42
C LYS A 32 -2.17 0.55 -22.82
N ALA A 33 -2.53 -0.49 -23.58
CA ALA A 33 -3.41 -1.54 -23.08
C ALA A 33 -2.74 -2.39 -21.98
N ALA A 34 -1.45 -2.67 -22.11
CA ALA A 34 -0.67 -3.38 -21.08
C ALA A 34 -0.51 -2.54 -19.81
N ALA A 35 -0.20 -1.24 -19.95
CA ALA A 35 -0.14 -0.31 -18.83
C ALA A 35 -1.49 -0.12 -18.12
N PHE A 36 -2.60 -0.14 -18.87
CA PHE A 36 -3.95 -0.14 -18.29
C PHE A 36 -4.24 -1.40 -17.46
N LEU A 37 -3.62 -2.53 -17.82
CA LEU A 37 -3.67 -3.78 -17.05
C LEU A 37 -2.61 -3.82 -15.94
N GLY A 38 -1.91 -2.71 -15.68
CA GLY A 38 -0.94 -2.57 -14.60
C GLY A 38 0.50 -2.95 -14.94
N TYR A 39 0.77 -3.46 -16.15
CA TYR A 39 2.13 -3.86 -16.53
C TYR A 39 2.98 -2.65 -16.90
N ASP A 40 4.15 -2.54 -16.28
CA ASP A 40 5.23 -1.69 -16.76
C ASP A 40 6.24 -2.46 -17.65
N LYS A 41 7.27 -1.75 -18.11
CA LYS A 41 8.27 -2.31 -19.02
C LYS A 41 9.10 -3.42 -18.34
N GLU A 42 9.42 -3.26 -17.07
CA GLU A 42 10.23 -4.17 -16.29
C GLU A 42 9.45 -5.46 -15.97
N GLU A 43 8.17 -5.33 -15.63
CA GLU A 43 7.27 -6.45 -15.38
C GLU A 43 6.93 -7.22 -16.65
N TRP A 44 6.66 -6.53 -17.77
CA TRP A 44 6.32 -7.18 -19.03
C TRP A 44 7.47 -7.99 -19.63
N ASN A 45 8.70 -7.46 -19.58
CA ASN A 45 9.87 -8.17 -20.11
C ASN A 45 10.43 -9.19 -19.11
N GLY A 46 10.09 -9.10 -17.82
CA GLY A 46 10.65 -9.94 -16.77
C GLY A 46 12.14 -9.70 -16.50
N SER A 47 12.65 -10.32 -15.44
CA SER A 47 14.02 -10.15 -14.96
C SER A 47 15.10 -10.76 -15.85
N ASP A 48 14.72 -11.61 -16.81
CA ASP A 48 15.62 -12.31 -17.74
C ASP A 48 15.79 -11.57 -19.09
N ALA A 49 15.27 -10.34 -19.22
CA ALA A 49 15.34 -9.57 -20.45
C ALA A 49 16.80 -9.30 -20.91
N PRO A 50 17.13 -9.57 -22.19
CA PRO A 50 18.48 -9.34 -22.71
C PRO A 50 18.80 -7.83 -22.78
N ALA A 51 20.08 -7.48 -22.59
CA ALA A 51 20.54 -6.08 -22.59
C ALA A 51 20.34 -5.34 -23.92
N GLU A 52 20.12 -6.06 -25.02
CA GLU A 52 19.80 -5.51 -26.34
C GLU A 52 18.65 -6.33 -26.95
N ILE A 53 17.47 -5.72 -27.08
CA ILE A 53 16.28 -6.32 -27.67
C ILE A 53 16.21 -5.91 -29.14
N LYS A 54 16.10 -6.90 -30.04
CA LYS A 54 15.90 -6.68 -31.49
C LYS A 54 14.51 -7.16 -31.86
N CYS A 55 13.71 -6.26 -32.41
CA CYS A 55 12.40 -6.59 -32.95
C CYS A 55 12.58 -7.06 -34.40
N ASP A 56 12.09 -8.26 -34.73
CA ASP A 56 12.14 -8.78 -36.09
C ASP A 56 11.10 -8.03 -36.96
N ASP A 57 11.58 -7.37 -38.02
CA ASP A 57 10.76 -6.67 -39.00
C ASP A 57 10.48 -7.62 -40.17
N ALA A 58 9.23 -8.12 -40.30
CA ALA A 58 8.79 -8.93 -41.45
C ALA A 58 7.26 -8.91 -41.68
N THR A 59 6.82 -7.94 -42.49
CA THR A 59 5.91 -8.00 -43.66
C THR A 59 4.97 -9.20 -43.95
N GLU A 60 3.74 -8.81 -44.35
CA GLU A 60 2.88 -9.27 -45.48
C GLU A 60 1.78 -10.37 -45.30
N GLU A 61 0.54 -9.88 -45.50
CA GLU A 61 -0.66 -10.42 -46.19
C GLU A 61 -1.12 -11.88 -46.05
N VAL A 62 -2.40 -12.07 -45.67
CA VAL A 62 -3.44 -12.69 -46.53
C VAL A 62 -4.82 -12.06 -46.25
N THR A 63 -5.42 -11.49 -47.31
CA THR A 63 -6.78 -10.96 -47.37
C THR A 63 -7.77 -11.99 -47.93
N THR A 64 -8.99 -12.04 -47.37
CA THR A 64 -10.26 -12.37 -48.06
C THR A 64 -11.40 -11.64 -47.33
N ALA A 65 -11.83 -10.43 -47.73
CA ALA A 65 -12.94 -10.11 -48.66
C ALA A 65 -14.33 -10.58 -48.15
N LEU A 66 -15.29 -9.73 -47.73
CA LEU A 66 -16.02 -8.66 -48.46
C LEU A 66 -16.77 -7.67 -47.50
N PRO A 67 -17.28 -6.50 -48.00
CA PRO A 67 -17.40 -5.18 -47.32
C PRO A 67 -18.85 -4.58 -47.41
N PRO A 68 -19.12 -3.25 -47.46
CA PRO A 68 -18.63 -2.04 -46.74
C PRO A 68 -19.80 -1.28 -46.03
N THR A 69 -19.60 -0.23 -45.20
CA THR A 69 -19.55 1.22 -45.55
C THR A 69 -19.77 2.05 -44.24
N PRO A 70 -19.37 3.34 -44.08
CA PRO A 70 -18.31 4.14 -44.70
C PRO A 70 -17.21 4.56 -43.70
N GLN A 71 -16.09 5.00 -44.29
CA GLN A 71 -14.89 5.53 -43.67
C GLN A 71 -15.11 6.95 -43.10
N THR A 72 -14.47 7.24 -41.95
CA THR A 72 -13.89 8.56 -41.70
C THR A 72 -12.38 8.37 -41.59
N THR A 73 -11.68 9.10 -42.45
CA THR A 73 -10.27 9.08 -42.75
C THR A 73 -9.43 9.54 -41.54
N THR A 74 -8.52 8.71 -41.04
CA THR A 74 -7.42 9.16 -40.16
C THR A 74 -6.17 9.36 -41.02
N VAL A 75 -5.87 10.62 -41.32
CA VAL A 75 -4.55 11.03 -41.80
C VAL A 75 -3.64 11.13 -40.58
N LYS A 76 -2.46 10.54 -40.71
CA LYS A 76 -1.32 10.67 -39.81
C LYS A 76 -0.79 12.11 -39.91
N GLU A 77 -0.84 12.89 -38.84
CA GLU A 77 -0.01 14.09 -38.66
C GLU A 77 0.50 14.15 -37.21
N PRO A 78 1.70 14.74 -37.00
CA PRO A 78 2.29 14.88 -35.67
C PRO A 78 1.42 15.82 -34.83
N VAL A 79 1.34 15.58 -33.52
CA VAL A 79 0.75 16.54 -32.57
C VAL A 79 1.46 17.88 -32.81
N PRO A 80 0.76 18.93 -33.28
CA PRO A 80 1.37 20.24 -33.38
C PRO A 80 1.61 20.72 -31.94
N GLU A 81 2.75 21.36 -31.71
CA GLU A 81 2.88 22.34 -30.63
C GLU A 81 1.87 23.46 -30.95
N GLU A 82 0.60 23.26 -30.57
CA GLU A 82 -0.42 24.30 -30.69
C GLU A 82 -0.15 25.31 -29.57
N ASP A 83 0.31 26.49 -29.99
CA ASP A 83 0.52 27.64 -29.13
C ASP A 83 -0.85 28.21 -28.71
N TYR A 84 -1.43 27.61 -27.67
CA TYR A 84 -2.72 28.03 -27.10
C TYR A 84 -2.67 29.44 -26.51
N THR A 85 -1.47 30.00 -26.24
CA THR A 85 -1.30 31.33 -25.64
C THR A 85 -1.78 32.48 -26.54
N SER A 86 -2.13 32.19 -27.80
CA SER A 86 -2.62 33.16 -28.78
C SER A 86 -3.97 32.81 -29.42
N ALA A 87 -4.61 31.72 -29.02
CA ALA A 87 -5.90 31.28 -29.55
C ALA A 87 -7.08 32.01 -28.87
N VAL A 88 -8.13 32.34 -29.62
CA VAL A 88 -9.40 32.79 -29.04
C VAL A 88 -10.16 31.58 -28.48
N TRP A 89 -10.95 31.77 -27.43
CA TRP A 89 -11.60 30.71 -26.65
C TRP A 89 -12.42 29.75 -27.50
N ASP A 90 -13.15 30.26 -28.48
CA ASP A 90 -13.99 29.45 -29.38
C ASP A 90 -13.17 28.51 -30.29
N ASP A 91 -11.88 28.80 -30.48
CA ASP A 91 -10.95 27.99 -31.26
C ASP A 91 -10.18 26.98 -30.38
N LEU A 92 -10.33 27.03 -29.06
CA LEU A 92 -9.78 26.02 -28.15
C LEU A 92 -10.55 24.70 -28.27
N THR A 93 -9.82 23.59 -28.15
CA THR A 93 -10.47 22.29 -28.00
C THR A 93 -11.28 22.25 -26.68
N PRO A 94 -12.36 21.45 -26.58
CA PRO A 94 -13.11 21.33 -25.33
C PRO A 94 -12.24 20.92 -24.12
N GLN A 95 -11.16 20.20 -24.38
CA GLN A 95 -10.18 19.81 -23.35
C GLN A 95 -9.29 20.99 -22.93
N ALA A 96 -8.92 21.87 -23.88
CA ALA A 96 -8.18 23.09 -23.58
C ALA A 96 -9.06 24.14 -22.87
N GLN A 97 -10.36 24.22 -23.21
CA GLN A 97 -11.32 25.06 -22.47
C GLN A 97 -11.45 24.58 -21.02
N ALA A 98 -11.64 23.27 -20.79
CA ALA A 98 -11.69 22.71 -19.44
C ALA A 98 -10.39 22.93 -18.64
N ALA A 99 -9.23 22.86 -19.31
CA ALA A 99 -7.95 23.18 -18.68
C ALA A 99 -7.85 24.67 -18.31
N ALA A 100 -8.31 25.57 -19.18
CA ALA A 100 -8.32 27.02 -18.91
C ALA A 100 -9.30 27.37 -17.77
N GLU A 101 -10.46 26.73 -17.72
CA GLU A 101 -11.43 26.84 -16.62
C GLU A 101 -10.84 26.36 -15.29
N THR A 102 -10.05 25.28 -15.32
CA THR A 102 -9.34 24.76 -14.13
C THR A 102 -8.31 25.78 -13.59
N LEU A 103 -7.79 26.66 -14.45
CA LEU A 103 -6.91 27.77 -14.10
C LEU A 103 -7.67 29.07 -13.79
N GLY A 104 -9.00 29.04 -13.73
CA GLY A 104 -9.83 30.21 -13.40
C GLY A 104 -10.10 31.15 -14.57
N TYR A 105 -9.80 30.76 -15.81
CA TYR A 105 -10.20 31.52 -16.99
C TYR A 105 -11.62 31.16 -17.41
N ASN A 106 -12.39 32.18 -17.75
CA ASN A 106 -13.58 32.01 -18.58
C ASN A 106 -13.33 32.63 -19.96
N GLN A 107 -14.23 32.37 -20.91
CA GLN A 107 -14.15 32.89 -22.27
C GLN A 107 -13.82 34.39 -22.36
N ALA A 108 -14.49 35.22 -21.55
CA ALA A 108 -14.27 36.66 -21.56
C ALA A 108 -12.88 37.04 -21.03
N MET A 109 -12.38 36.34 -20.01
CA MET A 109 -11.04 36.60 -19.48
C MET A 109 -9.96 36.18 -20.47
N TRP A 110 -10.10 35.00 -21.06
CA TRP A 110 -9.18 34.46 -22.06
C TRP A 110 -9.10 35.34 -23.32
N ASP A 111 -10.25 35.67 -23.91
CA ASP A 111 -10.32 36.44 -25.16
C ASP A 111 -9.87 37.91 -25.00
N ASN A 112 -9.93 38.45 -23.78
CA ASN A 112 -9.49 39.81 -23.49
C ASN A 112 -8.11 39.87 -22.81
N GLY A 113 -7.43 38.74 -22.65
CA GLY A 113 -6.10 38.66 -22.01
C GLY A 113 -6.11 39.15 -20.56
N VAL A 114 -7.20 38.87 -19.83
CA VAL A 114 -7.33 39.18 -18.41
C VAL A 114 -6.75 38.00 -17.62
N GLU A 115 -5.72 38.28 -16.83
CA GLU A 115 -5.07 37.28 -15.95
C GLU A 115 -6.07 36.71 -14.92
N SER A 116 -5.95 35.42 -14.66
CA SER A 116 -6.75 34.73 -13.64
C SER A 116 -6.08 34.81 -12.26
N GLU A 117 -6.81 34.52 -11.19
CA GLU A 117 -6.25 34.53 -9.83
C GLU A 117 -5.07 33.55 -9.67
N THR A 118 -5.07 32.45 -10.43
CA THR A 118 -3.97 31.47 -10.43
C THR A 118 -2.73 31.97 -11.16
N SER A 119 -2.85 32.99 -12.02
CA SER A 119 -1.72 33.57 -12.76
C SER A 119 -0.74 34.31 -11.85
N ASP A 120 -1.20 34.74 -10.67
CA ASP A 120 -0.39 35.39 -9.63
C ASP A 120 0.22 34.38 -8.65
N GLU A 121 -0.11 33.09 -8.77
CA GLU A 121 0.42 32.03 -7.92
C GLU A 121 1.66 31.38 -8.54
N TRP A 122 2.63 31.05 -7.67
CA TRP A 122 3.77 30.25 -8.09
C TRP A 122 3.34 28.82 -8.44
N TRP A 123 4.00 28.19 -9.43
CA TRP A 123 3.70 26.83 -9.88
C TRP A 123 3.59 25.81 -8.74
N GLN A 124 4.41 25.95 -7.68
CA GLN A 124 4.40 25.05 -6.53
C GLN A 124 3.24 25.30 -5.55
N CYS A 125 2.60 26.46 -5.63
CA CYS A 125 1.41 26.81 -4.85
C CYS A 125 0.11 26.45 -5.57
N LEU A 126 0.16 26.20 -6.89
CA LEU A 126 -0.96 25.61 -7.63
C LEU A 126 -1.27 24.19 -7.13
N THR A 127 -2.56 23.85 -7.12
CA THR A 127 -3.04 22.48 -6.90
C THR A 127 -2.57 21.53 -8.02
N GLN A 128 -2.57 20.22 -7.76
CA GLN A 128 -2.15 19.22 -8.78
C GLN A 128 -3.02 19.25 -10.04
N SER A 129 -4.31 19.61 -9.93
CA SER A 129 -5.22 19.78 -11.07
C SER A 129 -4.85 21.01 -11.89
N GLN A 130 -4.54 22.13 -11.23
CA GLN A 130 -4.06 23.35 -11.90
C GLN A 130 -2.71 23.13 -12.58
N GLN A 131 -1.74 22.46 -11.95
CA GLN A 131 -0.45 22.13 -12.59
C GLN A 131 -0.64 21.24 -13.84
N LYS A 132 -1.53 20.25 -13.78
CA LYS A 132 -1.85 19.40 -14.95
C LYS A 132 -2.55 20.20 -16.05
N ALA A 133 -3.43 21.13 -15.68
CA ALA A 133 -4.12 22.00 -16.63
C ALA A 133 -3.16 23.02 -17.30
N ALA A 134 -2.27 23.63 -16.52
CA ALA A 134 -1.23 24.53 -17.03
C ALA A 134 -0.27 23.79 -17.98
N ALA A 135 0.18 22.59 -17.60
CA ALA A 135 0.99 21.73 -18.46
C ALA A 135 0.26 21.32 -19.75
N PHE A 136 -1.06 21.08 -19.68
CA PHE A 136 -1.87 20.75 -20.84
C PHE A 136 -1.98 21.94 -21.82
N LEU A 137 -2.02 23.17 -21.30
CA LEU A 137 -2.02 24.40 -22.10
C LEU A 137 -0.63 24.83 -22.57
N GLY A 138 0.41 24.04 -22.27
CA GLY A 138 1.77 24.24 -22.77
C GLY A 138 2.70 24.99 -21.81
N TYR A 139 2.25 25.37 -20.62
CA TYR A 139 3.11 26.01 -19.62
C TYR A 139 3.93 24.95 -18.87
N ASP A 140 5.24 25.15 -18.81
CA ASP A 140 6.09 24.47 -17.85
C ASP A 140 6.38 25.35 -16.62
N LYS A 141 7.06 24.77 -15.62
CA LYS A 141 7.37 25.45 -14.36
C LYS A 141 8.22 26.71 -14.59
N GLU A 142 9.14 26.67 -15.53
CA GLU A 142 10.07 27.75 -15.84
C GLU A 142 9.36 28.90 -16.57
N GLU A 143 8.43 28.58 -17.47
CA GLU A 143 7.61 29.56 -18.19
C GLU A 143 6.54 30.19 -17.29
N TRP A 144 5.88 29.40 -16.44
CA TRP A 144 4.85 29.87 -15.52
C TRP A 144 5.38 30.85 -14.47
N ASN A 145 6.51 30.51 -13.83
CA ASN A 145 7.09 31.36 -12.79
C ASN A 145 7.90 32.54 -13.36
N GLY A 146 8.26 32.49 -14.65
CA GLY A 146 9.15 33.44 -15.30
C GLY A 146 10.61 33.35 -14.82
N SER A 147 11.51 34.05 -15.52
CA SER A 147 12.97 34.00 -15.27
C SER A 147 13.42 34.66 -13.96
N ASP A 148 12.51 35.35 -13.26
CA ASP A 148 12.80 36.13 -12.04
C ASP A 148 12.33 35.42 -10.75
N ALA A 149 11.97 34.13 -10.83
CA ALA A 149 11.51 33.35 -9.69
C ALA A 149 12.56 33.30 -8.55
N PRO A 150 12.16 33.55 -7.27
CA PRO A 150 13.07 33.51 -6.13
C PRO A 150 13.55 32.08 -5.85
N ALA A 151 14.76 31.94 -5.29
CA ALA A 151 15.37 30.64 -4.98
C ALA A 151 14.63 29.83 -3.90
N GLU A 152 13.70 30.46 -3.16
CA GLU A 152 12.85 29.86 -2.15
C GLU A 152 11.45 30.46 -2.29
N ILE A 153 10.47 29.64 -2.66
CA ILE A 153 9.06 30.02 -2.83
C ILE A 153 8.31 29.56 -1.58
N LYS A 154 7.58 30.48 -0.94
CA LYS A 154 6.71 30.19 0.21
C LYS A 154 5.27 30.48 -0.20
N CYS A 155 4.40 29.50 -0.05
CA CYS A 155 2.96 29.66 -0.22
C CYS A 155 2.42 30.21 1.11
N ASP A 156 1.82 31.40 1.09
CA ASP A 156 1.36 32.08 2.30
C ASP A 156 -0.09 31.68 2.60
N ASP A 157 -0.30 30.98 3.71
CA ASP A 157 -1.61 30.87 4.33
C ASP A 157 -1.83 32.15 5.15
N THR A 158 -3.03 32.74 5.04
CA THR A 158 -3.61 33.86 5.84
C THR A 158 -3.52 35.27 5.23
N GLU A 159 -4.64 35.76 4.70
CA GLU A 159 -5.23 37.05 5.14
C GLU A 159 -6.76 37.02 5.04
N GLU A 160 -7.44 37.07 6.19
CA GLU A 160 -8.82 37.51 6.31
C GLU A 160 -8.90 39.02 5.99
N VAL A 161 -9.73 39.42 5.02
CA VAL A 161 -10.26 40.78 4.96
C VAL A 161 -11.78 40.74 4.92
N THR A 162 -12.36 40.99 6.10
CA THR A 162 -13.76 41.43 6.25
C THR A 162 -13.90 42.85 5.74
N THR A 163 -14.79 43.11 4.77
CA THR A 163 -15.71 44.28 4.76
C THR A 163 -16.70 44.30 3.58
N ALA A 164 -18.00 44.14 3.92
CA ALA A 164 -19.20 44.80 3.37
C ALA A 164 -19.57 44.75 1.85
N LEU A 165 -20.66 44.03 1.55
CA LEU A 165 -21.59 44.22 0.39
C LEU A 165 -22.24 45.64 0.38
N PRO A 166 -22.90 46.12 -0.71
CA PRO A 166 -22.79 45.91 -2.17
C PRO A 166 -22.78 47.27 -2.96
N PRO A 167 -22.89 47.34 -4.32
CA PRO A 167 -24.15 47.07 -5.05
C PRO A 167 -23.99 46.27 -6.35
N THR A 168 -24.98 45.43 -6.64
CA THR A 168 -25.31 44.87 -7.96
C THR A 168 -25.54 46.00 -8.99
N PRO A 169 -25.26 45.77 -10.29
CA PRO A 169 -26.39 45.77 -11.23
C PRO A 169 -26.28 44.76 -12.40
N GLN A 170 -27.29 43.88 -12.46
CA GLN A 170 -28.03 43.41 -13.63
C GLN A 170 -27.29 42.69 -14.76
N THR A 171 -27.25 41.36 -14.67
CA THR A 171 -27.28 40.50 -15.86
C THR A 171 -28.68 40.56 -16.48
N THR A 172 -28.72 41.01 -17.73
CA THR A 172 -29.93 41.07 -18.54
C THR A 172 -30.28 39.65 -18.97
N THR A 173 -31.49 39.26 -18.62
CA THR A 173 -32.20 38.04 -19.00
C THR A 173 -32.23 37.86 -20.53
N VAL A 174 -31.77 36.71 -21.02
CA VAL A 174 -32.46 36.01 -22.12
C VAL A 174 -32.97 34.70 -21.54
N THR A 175 -34.28 34.66 -21.45
CA THR A 175 -35.13 33.66 -20.83
C THR A 175 -35.15 32.37 -21.64
N GLU A 176 -34.58 31.29 -21.12
CA GLU A 176 -35.35 30.06 -20.93
C GLU A 176 -35.27 29.70 -19.45
N PRO A 177 -36.38 29.29 -18.82
CA PRO A 177 -36.44 29.08 -17.39
C PRO A 177 -35.53 27.90 -17.03
N VAL A 178 -34.55 28.12 -16.15
CA VAL A 178 -34.08 27.05 -15.26
C VAL A 178 -35.36 26.57 -14.57
N PRO A 179 -35.80 25.33 -14.81
CA PRO A 179 -36.91 24.82 -14.04
C PRO A 179 -36.50 24.92 -12.57
N GLU A 180 -37.41 25.38 -11.72
CA GLU A 180 -37.49 24.92 -10.33
C GLU A 180 -37.75 23.40 -10.37
N ASP A 181 -36.84 22.63 -10.97
CA ASP A 181 -36.89 21.19 -10.90
C ASP A 181 -36.41 20.88 -9.49
N ASP A 182 -37.39 20.60 -8.65
CA ASP A 182 -37.19 19.98 -7.36
C ASP A 182 -36.56 18.59 -7.59
N TYR A 183 -35.23 18.59 -7.76
CA TYR A 183 -34.45 17.39 -7.99
C TYR A 183 -34.63 16.40 -6.83
N THR A 184 -34.98 16.88 -5.63
CA THR A 184 -35.17 16.05 -4.43
C THR A 184 -36.27 14.99 -4.57
N ASN A 185 -37.16 15.13 -5.56
CA ASN A 185 -38.24 14.18 -5.87
C ASN A 185 -38.13 13.51 -7.24
N SER A 186 -37.01 13.71 -7.96
CA SER A 186 -36.78 13.12 -9.28
C SER A 186 -35.99 11.82 -9.19
N ASN A 187 -36.29 10.82 -10.01
CA ASN A 187 -35.40 9.65 -10.14
C ASN A 187 -34.12 10.06 -10.86
N TRP A 188 -33.04 9.34 -10.64
CA TRP A 188 -31.71 9.57 -11.22
C TRP A 188 -31.73 9.64 -12.75
N GLU A 189 -32.52 8.78 -13.40
CA GLU A 189 -32.65 8.77 -14.86
C GLU A 189 -33.33 10.02 -15.42
N ASP A 190 -34.10 10.72 -14.58
CA ASP A 190 -34.81 11.96 -14.92
C ASP A 190 -33.95 13.20 -14.61
N LEU A 191 -32.79 13.03 -13.95
CA LEU A 191 -31.84 14.11 -13.70
C LEU A 191 -31.10 14.50 -14.98
N THR A 192 -30.80 15.79 -15.11
CA THR A 192 -29.87 16.25 -16.14
C THR A 192 -28.47 15.67 -15.87
N PRO A 193 -27.61 15.49 -16.89
CA PRO A 193 -26.23 15.03 -16.68
C PRO A 193 -25.44 15.90 -15.71
N GLN A 194 -25.77 17.20 -15.65
CA GLN A 194 -25.16 18.16 -14.72
C GLN A 194 -25.65 17.93 -13.28
N ALA A 195 -26.94 17.62 -13.10
CA ALA A 195 -27.49 17.25 -11.79
C ALA A 195 -26.94 15.89 -11.31
N GLN A 196 -26.74 14.92 -12.21
CA GLN A 196 -26.08 13.66 -11.88
C GLN A 196 -24.63 13.89 -11.41
N ALA A 197 -23.85 14.71 -12.13
CA ALA A 197 -22.47 15.04 -11.74
C ALA A 197 -22.41 15.80 -10.39
N ALA A 198 -23.35 16.70 -10.14
CA ALA A 198 -23.47 17.37 -8.84
C ALA A 198 -23.83 16.37 -7.72
N ALA A 199 -24.74 15.44 -7.98
CA ALA A 199 -25.11 14.39 -7.03
C ALA A 199 -23.93 13.45 -6.74
N GLU A 200 -23.15 13.07 -7.76
CA GLU A 200 -21.91 12.30 -7.62
C GLU A 200 -20.87 13.03 -6.79
N THR A 201 -20.75 14.34 -6.94
CA THR A 201 -19.83 15.19 -6.15
C THR A 201 -20.20 15.20 -4.67
N LEU A 202 -21.49 15.08 -4.36
CA LEU A 202 -22.01 14.91 -3.00
C LEU A 202 -21.93 13.45 -2.50
N GLY A 203 -21.49 12.52 -3.33
CA GLY A 203 -21.37 11.10 -2.97
C GLY A 203 -22.63 10.27 -3.24
N TYR A 204 -23.61 10.80 -3.97
CA TYR A 204 -24.75 10.03 -4.44
C TYR A 204 -24.41 9.27 -5.74
N ASN A 205 -24.88 8.04 -5.82
CA ASN A 205 -25.00 7.30 -7.07
C ASN A 205 -26.48 7.04 -7.36
N GLN A 206 -26.78 6.51 -8.55
CA GLN A 206 -28.15 6.19 -8.98
C GLN A 206 -28.94 5.40 -7.93
N ALA A 207 -28.36 4.34 -7.38
CA ALA A 207 -29.04 3.49 -6.40
C ALA A 207 -29.32 4.25 -5.09
N MET A 208 -28.39 5.11 -4.65
CA MET A 208 -28.58 5.91 -3.44
C MET A 208 -29.64 7.00 -3.65
N TRP A 209 -29.58 7.70 -4.78
CA TRP A 209 -30.53 8.74 -5.14
C TRP A 209 -31.96 8.20 -5.29
N ASP A 210 -32.13 7.13 -6.07
CA ASP A 210 -33.44 6.52 -6.36
C ASP A 210 -34.10 5.87 -5.13
N ASN A 211 -33.30 5.51 -4.12
CA ASN A 211 -33.79 4.90 -2.88
C ASN A 211 -33.74 5.87 -1.68
N ALA A 212 -33.50 7.17 -1.92
CA ALA A 212 -33.37 8.20 -0.88
C ALA A 212 -32.40 7.81 0.25
N VAL A 213 -31.30 7.18 -0.11
CA VAL A 213 -30.22 6.80 0.81
C VAL A 213 -29.27 7.98 0.92
N GLU A 214 -29.10 8.50 2.13
CA GLU A 214 -28.22 9.65 2.42
C GLU A 214 -26.75 9.33 2.09
N SER A 215 -26.07 10.28 1.45
CA SER A 215 -24.64 10.20 1.12
C SER A 215 -23.75 10.55 2.32
N ASP A 216 -22.45 10.23 2.26
CA ASP A 216 -21.45 10.58 3.29
C ASP A 216 -21.35 12.10 3.56
N THR A 217 -21.77 12.95 2.61
CA THR A 217 -21.83 14.40 2.82
C THR A 217 -23.07 14.86 3.58
N GLY A 218 -24.13 14.05 3.63
CA GLY A 218 -25.41 14.37 4.26
C GLY A 218 -25.34 14.52 5.79
N ASP A 219 -24.30 13.97 6.41
CA ASP A 219 -24.02 14.12 7.86
C ASP A 219 -23.16 15.34 8.18
N LYS A 220 -22.66 16.04 7.16
CA LYS A 220 -21.79 17.20 7.34
C LYS A 220 -22.61 18.48 7.36
N TRP A 221 -22.26 19.39 8.26
CA TRP A 221 -22.73 20.77 8.18
C TRP A 221 -22.25 21.41 6.87
N TRP A 222 -23.04 22.33 6.32
CA TRP A 222 -22.72 23.04 5.07
C TRP A 222 -21.30 23.62 5.06
N GLN A 223 -20.85 24.19 6.17
CA GLN A 223 -19.51 24.76 6.32
C GLN A 223 -18.37 23.73 6.41
N CYS A 224 -18.70 22.46 6.66
CA CYS A 224 -17.78 21.34 6.66
C CYS A 224 -17.72 20.63 5.29
N LEU A 225 -18.56 21.05 4.33
CA LEU A 225 -18.46 20.63 2.94
C LEU A 225 -17.32 21.38 2.26
N THR A 226 -16.59 20.68 1.38
CA THR A 226 -15.66 21.33 0.45
C THR A 226 -16.42 22.30 -0.45
N GLN A 227 -15.73 23.30 -1.02
CA GLN A 227 -16.39 24.28 -1.89
C GLN A 227 -17.11 23.62 -3.07
N SER A 228 -16.51 22.59 -3.68
CA SER A 228 -17.14 21.82 -4.76
C SER A 228 -18.40 21.08 -4.32
N GLN A 229 -18.45 20.60 -3.08
CA GLN A 229 -19.65 20.00 -2.50
C GLN A 229 -20.72 21.06 -2.19
N GLN A 230 -20.35 22.23 -1.69
CA GLN A 230 -21.30 23.34 -1.50
C GLN A 230 -21.90 23.82 -2.83
N ASP A 231 -21.08 23.93 -3.87
CA ASP A 231 -21.51 24.33 -5.20
C ASP A 231 -22.42 23.26 -5.83
N ALA A 232 -22.09 21.98 -5.65
CA ALA A 232 -22.92 20.86 -6.08
C ALA A 232 -24.26 20.79 -5.34
N ALA A 233 -24.26 21.01 -4.02
CA ALA A 233 -25.49 21.11 -3.22
C ALA A 233 -26.36 22.29 -3.65
N ALA A 234 -25.74 23.46 -3.89
CA ALA A 234 -26.43 24.64 -4.41
C ALA A 234 -27.02 24.40 -5.80
N PHE A 235 -26.30 23.69 -6.67
CA PHE A 235 -26.78 23.31 -8.00
C PHE A 235 -28.03 22.42 -7.93
N LEU A 236 -28.07 21.51 -6.95
CA LEU A 236 -29.20 20.62 -6.69
C LEU A 236 -30.34 21.30 -5.91
N GLY A 237 -30.23 22.59 -5.62
CA GLY A 237 -31.27 23.40 -5.00
C GLY A 237 -31.19 23.49 -3.49
N PHE A 238 -30.17 22.92 -2.85
CA PHE A 238 -29.95 23.06 -1.41
C PHE A 238 -29.23 24.36 -1.09
N ASN A 239 -29.72 25.10 -0.12
CA ASN A 239 -28.97 26.20 0.51
C ASN A 239 -28.51 25.82 1.92
N LYS A 240 -27.64 26.65 2.51
CA LYS A 240 -27.09 26.43 3.87
C LYS A 240 -28.17 26.14 4.92
N GLU A 241 -29.31 26.85 4.87
CA GLU A 241 -30.38 26.72 5.87
C GLU A 241 -31.15 25.41 5.71
N GLU A 242 -31.40 25.01 4.46
CA GLU A 242 -32.08 23.74 4.11
C GLU A 242 -31.19 22.53 4.37
N TRP A 243 -29.90 22.63 4.03
CA TRP A 243 -28.92 21.56 4.25
C TRP A 243 -28.70 21.27 5.74
N ASN A 244 -28.58 22.31 6.55
CA ASN A 244 -28.33 22.18 7.98
C ASN A 244 -29.60 21.91 8.82
N GLY A 245 -30.79 21.99 8.21
CA GLY A 245 -32.05 21.68 8.88
C GLY A 245 -32.48 22.63 10.01
N GLY A 246 -31.88 23.83 10.13
CA GLY A 246 -32.26 24.85 11.13
C GLY A 246 -31.10 25.51 11.88
N ASP A 247 -31.37 25.99 13.10
CA ASP A 247 -30.44 26.79 13.93
C ASP A 247 -29.11 26.06 14.18
N VAL A 248 -28.06 26.50 13.48
CA VAL A 248 -26.67 26.03 13.63
C VAL A 248 -26.05 26.72 14.85
N PRO A 249 -25.36 26.00 15.76
CA PRO A 249 -24.54 26.63 16.80
C PRO A 249 -23.44 27.52 16.19
N ASP A 250 -23.17 28.68 16.78
CA ASP A 250 -22.18 29.67 16.29
C ASP A 250 -20.72 29.15 16.35
N ASP A 251 -20.52 27.98 16.93
CA ASP A 251 -19.26 27.38 17.37
C ASP A 251 -19.12 25.91 16.93
N VAL A 252 -19.62 25.56 15.74
CA VAL A 252 -19.30 24.26 15.09
C VAL A 252 -17.86 24.30 14.58
N GLU A 253 -16.94 23.80 15.40
CA GLU A 253 -15.60 23.44 14.96
C GLU A 253 -15.73 22.25 13.98
N CYS A 254 -15.04 22.34 12.85
CA CYS A 254 -14.87 21.20 11.94
C CYS A 254 -13.87 20.26 12.61
N GLU A 255 -14.28 19.61 13.70
CA GLU A 255 -13.39 18.73 14.45
C GLU A 255 -12.98 17.55 13.55
N GLU A 256 -11.67 17.43 13.32
CA GLU A 256 -11.09 16.18 12.86
C GLU A 256 -11.22 15.17 14.01
N GLU A 257 -12.20 14.27 13.86
CA GLU A 257 -12.43 13.04 14.64
C GLU A 257 -12.74 13.16 16.15
N ASP A 258 -13.99 12.92 16.57
CA ASP A 258 -14.35 11.99 17.67
C ASP A 258 -15.88 11.76 17.72
N ASP A 259 -16.26 10.55 18.17
CA ASP A 259 -17.56 10.06 18.67
C ASP A 259 -18.83 10.26 17.80
N GLY A 260 -19.91 9.47 17.90
CA GLY A 260 -20.32 8.41 18.80
C GLY A 260 -21.67 7.86 18.31
N GLU A 261 -22.10 6.76 18.90
CA GLU A 261 -23.29 5.96 18.57
C GLU A 261 -24.60 6.73 18.35
N ASP A 262 -25.46 6.14 17.49
CA ASP A 262 -26.91 6.31 17.34
C ASP A 262 -27.35 7.51 16.44
N ALA A 263 -28.00 7.35 15.29
CA ALA A 263 -28.89 6.30 14.83
C ALA A 263 -29.07 6.37 13.30
N ARG A 264 -28.67 5.30 12.60
CA ARG A 264 -29.33 4.88 11.35
C ARG A 264 -29.47 3.37 11.44
N GLU A 265 -30.67 2.84 11.21
CA GLU A 265 -30.84 1.43 10.85
C GLU A 265 -30.13 1.20 9.52
N GLN A 266 -28.80 1.09 9.57
CA GLN A 266 -28.00 0.51 8.51
C GLN A 266 -28.56 -0.89 8.28
N PHE A 267 -28.87 -1.23 7.03
CA PHE A 267 -29.21 -2.61 6.66
C PHE A 267 -27.94 -3.47 6.80
N THR A 268 -27.62 -3.83 8.02
CA THR A 268 -26.52 -4.72 8.36
C THR A 268 -26.97 -6.13 8.02
N TYR A 269 -26.45 -6.68 6.92
CA TYR A 269 -26.65 -8.09 6.59
C TYR A 269 -25.78 -9.02 7.47
N TYR A 270 -24.94 -8.46 8.33
CA TYR A 270 -24.02 -9.17 9.24
C TYR A 270 -24.71 -10.16 10.18
N ASP A 271 -25.97 -9.91 10.55
CA ASP A 271 -26.74 -10.78 11.46
C ASP A 271 -27.68 -11.75 10.73
N LYS A 272 -27.66 -11.78 9.39
CA LYS A 272 -28.54 -12.63 8.59
C LYS A 272 -27.76 -13.83 8.04
N ASP A 273 -28.33 -15.02 8.24
CA ASP A 273 -27.88 -16.22 7.55
C ASP A 273 -28.07 -16.04 6.03
N TRP A 274 -27.22 -16.68 5.23
CA TRP A 274 -27.24 -16.59 3.78
C TRP A 274 -28.62 -16.82 3.18
N ASP A 275 -29.40 -17.76 3.72
CA ASP A 275 -30.74 -18.06 3.21
C ASP A 275 -31.72 -16.88 3.39
N GLU A 276 -31.48 -16.03 4.37
CA GLU A 276 -32.28 -14.86 4.75
C GLU A 276 -31.87 -13.58 4.00
N LEU A 277 -30.76 -13.62 3.26
CA LEU A 277 -30.34 -12.53 2.40
C LEU A 277 -31.27 -12.38 1.17
N PRO A 278 -31.63 -11.15 0.79
CA PRO A 278 -32.30 -10.90 -0.48
C PRO A 278 -31.36 -11.22 -1.65
N GLU A 279 -31.91 -11.50 -2.83
CA GLU A 279 -31.12 -12.04 -3.94
C GLU A 279 -30.06 -11.05 -4.44
N ASN A 280 -30.34 -9.76 -4.39
CA ASN A 280 -29.35 -8.70 -4.71
C ASN A 280 -28.14 -8.71 -3.75
N ALA A 281 -28.36 -8.99 -2.46
CA ALA A 281 -27.28 -9.14 -1.49
C ALA A 281 -26.50 -10.45 -1.72
N LYS A 282 -27.18 -11.55 -2.07
CA LYS A 282 -26.50 -12.80 -2.45
C LYS A 282 -25.62 -12.61 -3.69
N ASP A 283 -26.09 -11.85 -4.68
CA ASP A 283 -25.33 -11.58 -5.90
C ASP A 283 -24.12 -10.69 -5.63
N ALA A 284 -24.26 -9.66 -4.79
CA ALA A 284 -23.13 -8.85 -4.33
C ALA A 284 -22.12 -9.67 -3.50
N ALA A 285 -22.60 -10.53 -2.61
CA ALA A 285 -21.74 -11.41 -1.82
C ALA A 285 -20.98 -12.39 -2.73
N ARG A 286 -21.65 -13.03 -3.70
CA ARG A 286 -21.01 -13.90 -4.71
C ARG A 286 -19.95 -13.17 -5.52
N PHE A 287 -20.23 -11.92 -5.90
CA PHE A 287 -19.29 -11.09 -6.66
C PHE A 287 -18.01 -10.81 -5.87
N LEU A 288 -18.13 -10.67 -4.56
CA LEU A 288 -17.02 -10.53 -3.62
C LEU A 288 -16.45 -11.86 -3.13
N GLY A 289 -16.71 -12.97 -3.84
CA GLY A 289 -16.17 -14.29 -3.52
C GLY A 289 -16.84 -15.01 -2.33
N TYR A 290 -17.85 -14.41 -1.69
CA TYR A 290 -18.60 -15.09 -0.63
C TYR A 290 -19.49 -16.17 -1.22
N ASN A 291 -19.43 -17.34 -0.61
CA ASN A 291 -20.43 -18.38 -0.75
C ASN A 291 -21.15 -18.57 0.58
N LYS A 292 -22.27 -19.29 0.55
CA LYS A 292 -23.09 -19.59 1.74
C LYS A 292 -22.26 -20.04 2.95
N ALA A 293 -21.31 -20.95 2.75
CA ALA A 293 -20.53 -21.49 3.86
C ALA A 293 -19.54 -20.48 4.45
N LEU A 294 -19.01 -19.55 3.65
CA LEU A 294 -18.12 -18.48 4.11
C LEU A 294 -18.90 -17.37 4.83
N TRP A 295 -20.04 -16.99 4.25
CA TRP A 295 -20.94 -15.99 4.81
C TRP A 295 -21.48 -16.40 6.19
N ASP A 296 -22.08 -17.59 6.28
CA ASP A 296 -22.67 -18.10 7.53
C ASP A 296 -21.62 -18.34 8.64
N ARG A 297 -20.33 -18.41 8.28
CA ARG A 297 -19.21 -18.57 9.23
C ARG A 297 -18.52 -17.24 9.55
N GLY A 298 -18.95 -16.13 8.96
CA GLY A 298 -18.29 -14.83 9.10
C GLY A 298 -16.82 -14.86 8.67
N THR A 299 -16.49 -15.66 7.66
CA THR A 299 -15.11 -15.85 7.19
C THR A 299 -14.90 -15.12 5.86
N THR A 300 -13.86 -14.29 5.76
CA THR A 300 -13.52 -13.57 4.52
C THR A 300 -13.00 -14.55 3.45
N PRO A 301 -13.46 -14.45 2.20
CA PRO A 301 -12.92 -15.21 1.07
C PRO A 301 -11.43 -14.90 0.85
N GLU A 302 -10.63 -15.92 0.56
CA GLU A 302 -9.18 -15.79 0.24
C GLU A 302 -8.91 -14.90 -0.98
N GLU A 303 -9.91 -14.77 -1.87
CA GLU A 303 -9.86 -14.02 -3.12
C GLU A 303 -10.05 -12.51 -2.90
N VAL A 304 -10.44 -12.07 -1.70
CA VAL A 304 -10.75 -10.67 -1.37
C VAL A 304 -10.02 -10.25 -0.09
N ASP A 305 -8.70 -10.45 -0.10
CA ASP A 305 -7.78 -9.91 0.92
C ASP A 305 -7.14 -8.59 0.46
N GLU A 306 -7.97 -7.70 -0.09
CA GLU A 306 -7.58 -6.40 -0.63
C GLU A 306 -8.06 -5.27 0.30
N TRP A 307 -7.26 -4.21 0.37
CA TRP A 307 -7.67 -2.96 1.02
C TRP A 307 -8.84 -2.36 0.26
N TRP A 308 -9.71 -1.64 0.96
CA TRP A 308 -10.83 -0.92 0.34
C TRP A 308 -10.39 0.03 -0.79
N SER A 309 -9.20 0.62 -0.69
CA SER A 309 -8.58 1.44 -1.75
C SER A 309 -8.27 0.64 -3.01
N ASP A 310 -7.89 -0.62 -2.84
CA ASP A 310 -7.37 -1.50 -3.88
C ASP A 310 -8.51 -2.24 -4.59
N LEU A 311 -9.68 -2.33 -3.93
CA LEU A 311 -10.91 -2.77 -4.58
C LEU A 311 -11.19 -1.94 -5.84
N THR A 312 -11.65 -2.60 -6.87
CA THR A 312 -12.26 -1.91 -8.01
C THR A 312 -13.52 -1.15 -7.56
N ARG A 313 -13.90 -0.14 -8.34
CA ARG A 313 -15.15 0.61 -8.10
C ARG A 313 -16.36 -0.32 -7.94
N GLU A 314 -16.47 -1.33 -8.80
CA GLU A 314 -17.57 -2.30 -8.76
C GLU A 314 -17.54 -3.16 -7.49
N GLN A 315 -16.36 -3.57 -7.02
CA GLN A 315 -16.22 -4.30 -5.75
C GLN A 315 -16.62 -3.43 -4.54
N ARG A 316 -16.21 -2.15 -4.50
CA ARG A 316 -16.65 -1.23 -3.43
C ARG A 316 -18.17 -1.03 -3.44
N GLU A 317 -18.79 -0.93 -4.60
CA GLU A 317 -20.25 -0.82 -4.74
C GLU A 317 -20.97 -2.07 -4.22
N LYS A 318 -20.46 -3.27 -4.50
CA LYS A 318 -21.01 -4.52 -3.93
C LYS A 318 -20.77 -4.62 -2.43
N ALA A 319 -19.62 -4.15 -1.93
CA ALA A 319 -19.30 -4.16 -0.51
C ALA A 319 -20.20 -3.20 0.27
N ALA A 320 -20.42 -1.99 -0.25
CA ALA A 320 -21.35 -1.02 0.27
C ALA A 320 -22.80 -1.54 0.30
N LEU A 321 -23.24 -2.26 -0.73
CA LEU A 321 -24.57 -2.89 -0.76
C LEU A 321 -24.75 -3.91 0.38
N LEU A 322 -23.67 -4.53 0.85
CA LEU A 322 -23.67 -5.48 1.97
C LEU A 322 -23.52 -4.81 3.34
N GLY A 323 -23.38 -3.47 3.37
CA GLY A 323 -23.19 -2.69 4.58
C GLY A 323 -21.72 -2.57 5.02
N TYR A 324 -20.77 -2.84 4.13
CA TYR A 324 -19.36 -2.52 4.38
C TYR A 324 -19.05 -1.09 3.96
N ASN A 325 -18.23 -0.42 4.74
CA ASN A 325 -17.57 0.83 4.38
C ASN A 325 -16.06 0.63 4.53
N GLU A 326 -15.27 1.62 4.15
CA GLU A 326 -13.81 1.52 4.22
C GLU A 326 -13.31 1.06 5.59
N LYS A 327 -13.91 1.58 6.67
CA LYS A 327 -13.54 1.24 8.05
C LYS A 327 -13.88 -0.21 8.38
N THR A 328 -15.11 -0.66 8.11
CA THR A 328 -15.56 -2.02 8.45
C THR A 328 -14.96 -3.09 7.53
N TRP A 329 -14.58 -2.71 6.31
CA TRP A 329 -13.92 -3.60 5.34
C TRP A 329 -12.45 -3.84 5.66
N ASN A 330 -11.70 -2.76 5.88
CA ASN A 330 -10.31 -2.87 6.27
C ASN A 330 -10.23 -3.47 7.69
N GLY A 331 -11.23 -3.24 8.53
CA GLY A 331 -11.23 -3.66 9.93
C GLY A 331 -10.37 -2.70 10.75
N GLU A 332 -10.81 -2.41 11.98
CA GLU A 332 -10.06 -1.56 12.91
C GLU A 332 -8.63 -2.10 13.15
N ASP A 333 -8.47 -3.44 13.13
CA ASP A 333 -7.17 -4.10 13.27
C ASP A 333 -6.20 -3.84 12.09
N ARG A 334 -6.66 -3.76 10.82
CA ARG A 334 -5.73 -3.52 9.70
C ARG A 334 -5.31 -2.07 9.57
N ARG A 335 -6.16 -1.09 9.93
CA ARG A 335 -5.74 0.32 9.98
C ARG A 335 -4.61 0.52 11.00
N HIS A 336 -4.72 -0.09 12.18
CA HIS A 336 -3.61 -0.10 13.14
C HIS A 336 -2.35 -0.78 12.60
N LEU A 337 -2.47 -1.84 11.78
CA LEU A 337 -1.33 -2.50 11.13
C LEU A 337 -0.70 -1.67 10.01
N ALA A 338 -1.47 -0.87 9.25
CA ALA A 338 -0.95 0.02 8.19
C ALA A 338 -0.29 1.27 8.77
N GLU A 339 -0.88 1.85 9.81
CA GLU A 339 -0.30 2.97 10.55
C GLU A 339 0.97 2.54 11.28
N GLN A 340 0.95 1.38 11.96
CA GLN A 340 2.15 0.72 12.48
C GLN A 340 3.16 0.38 11.39
N ALA A 341 2.76 -0.02 10.18
CA ALA A 341 3.69 -0.31 9.09
C ALA A 341 4.38 0.95 8.55
N SER A 342 3.68 2.09 8.51
CA SER A 342 4.27 3.37 8.10
C SER A 342 5.24 3.91 9.16
N ASP A 343 4.88 3.77 10.44
CA ASP A 343 5.75 4.08 11.57
C ASP A 343 6.93 3.09 11.68
N ASP A 344 6.73 1.81 11.40
CA ASP A 344 7.77 0.77 11.36
C ASP A 344 8.78 1.00 10.24
N VAL A 345 8.39 1.60 9.11
CA VAL A 345 9.32 1.98 8.03
C VAL A 345 10.18 3.18 8.45
N ALA A 346 9.60 4.16 9.13
CA ALA A 346 10.34 5.29 9.70
C ALA A 346 11.20 4.88 10.92
N LEU A 347 10.76 3.89 11.71
CA LEU A 347 11.51 3.25 12.80
C LEU A 347 12.58 2.27 12.31
N LYS A 348 12.43 1.60 11.16
CA LYS A 348 13.46 0.69 10.63
C LYS A 348 14.76 1.38 10.24
N ALA A 349 14.70 2.65 9.82
CA ALA A 349 15.88 3.41 9.42
C ALA A 349 16.95 3.52 10.54
N PRO A 350 16.60 3.79 11.81
CA PRO A 350 17.55 3.69 12.93
C PRO A 350 17.87 2.26 13.40
N PHE A 351 17.00 1.26 13.16
CA PHE A 351 17.18 -0.13 13.60
C PHE A 351 17.96 -1.04 12.62
N GLU A 352 18.17 -0.63 11.37
CA GLU A 352 19.03 -1.35 10.41
C GLU A 352 20.45 -1.62 10.97
N GLY A 353 20.95 -0.73 11.83
CA GLY A 353 22.24 -0.89 12.50
C GLY A 353 22.25 -2.01 13.53
N GLU A 354 21.14 -2.21 14.25
CA GLU A 354 21.02 -3.22 15.32
C GLU A 354 20.90 -4.63 14.74
N ASP A 355 20.12 -4.82 13.67
CA ASP A 355 19.99 -6.10 12.98
C ASP A 355 21.30 -6.54 12.32
N LYS A 356 22.00 -5.60 11.69
CA LYS A 356 23.34 -5.82 11.12
C LYS A 356 24.36 -6.15 12.22
N LEU A 357 24.28 -5.48 13.37
CA LEU A 357 25.15 -5.74 14.52
C LEU A 357 24.89 -7.14 15.10
N TYR A 358 23.63 -7.51 15.31
CA TYR A 358 23.24 -8.83 15.80
C TYR A 358 23.72 -9.94 14.88
N LYS A 359 23.46 -9.83 13.57
CA LYS A 359 23.97 -10.78 12.55
C LYS A 359 25.50 -10.89 12.59
N THR A 360 26.20 -9.75 12.71
CA THR A 360 27.68 -9.72 12.78
C THR A 360 28.21 -10.39 14.04
N LEU A 361 27.62 -10.10 15.21
CA LEU A 361 28.01 -10.73 16.47
C LEU A 361 27.78 -12.24 16.43
N TYR A 362 26.67 -12.67 15.85
CA TYR A 362 26.34 -14.09 15.74
C TYR A 362 27.30 -14.84 14.79
N ILE A 363 27.67 -14.23 13.66
CA ILE A 363 28.71 -14.76 12.76
C ILE A 363 30.04 -14.88 13.51
N CYS A 364 30.47 -13.84 14.21
CA CYS A 364 31.72 -13.84 14.98
C CYS A 364 31.73 -14.93 16.06
N ALA A 365 30.64 -15.08 16.81
CA ALA A 365 30.50 -16.12 17.83
C ALA A 365 30.62 -17.53 17.22
N SER A 366 29.90 -17.78 16.12
CA SER A 366 29.91 -19.08 15.42
C SER A 366 31.29 -19.44 14.87
N LEU A 367 31.99 -18.47 14.25
CA LEU A 367 33.37 -18.65 13.80
C LEU A 367 34.35 -18.86 14.96
N GLY A 368 34.09 -18.24 16.11
CA GLY A 368 34.84 -18.47 17.34
C GLY A 368 34.81 -19.93 17.77
N PHE A 369 33.64 -20.58 17.75
CA PHE A 369 33.52 -22.01 18.06
C PHE A 369 34.22 -22.92 17.04
N VAL A 370 34.15 -22.57 15.75
CA VAL A 370 34.93 -23.27 14.71
C VAL A 370 36.41 -23.20 15.02
N PHE A 371 36.92 -22.01 15.33
CA PHE A 371 38.33 -21.80 15.65
C PHE A 371 38.77 -22.54 16.91
N VAL A 372 38.00 -22.46 18.00
CA VAL A 372 38.27 -23.18 19.24
C VAL A 372 38.26 -24.70 19.00
N GLY A 373 37.28 -25.21 18.26
CA GLY A 373 37.21 -26.63 17.89
C GLY A 373 38.44 -27.10 17.11
N LEU A 374 38.91 -26.31 16.14
CA LEU A 374 40.13 -26.60 15.38
C LEU A 374 41.39 -26.58 16.25
N LEU A 375 41.56 -25.56 17.11
CA LEU A 375 42.69 -25.49 18.03
C LEU A 375 42.72 -26.69 18.99
N TYR A 376 41.57 -27.02 19.55
CA TYR A 376 41.43 -28.13 20.50
C TYR A 376 41.68 -29.49 19.81
N TRP A 377 41.24 -29.63 18.55
CA TRP A 377 41.58 -30.78 17.72
C TRP A 377 43.09 -30.91 17.48
N VAL A 378 43.78 -29.82 17.15
CA VAL A 378 45.24 -29.82 16.94
C VAL A 378 45.98 -30.25 18.21
N GLN A 379 45.53 -29.81 19.38
CA GLN A 379 46.13 -30.13 20.67
C GLN A 379 45.89 -31.59 21.10
N ILE A 380 44.65 -32.08 21.02
CA ILE A 380 44.27 -33.36 21.64
C ILE A 380 44.27 -34.52 20.64
N ARG A 381 44.18 -34.24 19.33
CA ARG A 381 44.17 -35.23 18.24
C ARG A 381 43.10 -36.32 18.41
N LYS A 382 41.96 -35.99 19.04
CA LYS A 382 40.78 -36.86 19.14
C LYS A 382 39.62 -36.31 18.32
N LEU A 383 38.60 -37.13 18.07
CA LEU A 383 37.49 -36.77 17.19
C LEU A 383 36.43 -35.88 17.86
N TYR A 384 36.27 -35.96 19.18
CA TYR A 384 35.19 -35.24 19.88
C TYR A 384 35.29 -33.69 19.77
N PRO A 385 36.47 -33.03 19.78
CA PRO A 385 36.60 -31.59 19.52
C PRO A 385 36.04 -31.13 18.18
N LEU A 386 35.93 -32.05 17.20
CA LEU A 386 35.41 -31.74 15.87
C LEU A 386 33.89 -31.47 15.91
N MET A 387 33.20 -31.84 17.00
CA MET A 387 31.80 -31.45 17.23
C MET A 387 31.63 -29.93 17.36
N PHE A 388 32.58 -29.21 17.99
CA PHE A 388 32.57 -27.75 18.04
C PHE A 388 32.69 -27.12 16.64
N VAL A 389 33.46 -27.75 15.76
CA VAL A 389 33.60 -27.31 14.37
C VAL A 389 32.27 -27.48 13.64
N VAL A 390 31.65 -28.65 13.74
CA VAL A 390 30.36 -28.91 13.09
C VAL A 390 29.27 -27.98 13.65
N ALA A 391 29.19 -27.83 14.97
CA ALA A 391 28.25 -26.91 15.63
C ALA A 391 28.45 -25.47 15.14
N GLY A 392 29.68 -24.96 15.20
CA GLY A 392 30.00 -23.61 14.73
C GLY A 392 29.71 -23.38 13.24
N MET A 393 29.86 -24.41 12.39
CA MET A 393 29.48 -24.32 10.98
C MET A 393 27.96 -24.20 10.79
N PHE A 394 27.16 -24.99 11.52
CA PHE A 394 25.70 -24.84 11.51
C PHE A 394 25.26 -23.48 12.06
N GLY A 395 25.88 -23.01 13.15
CA GLY A 395 25.64 -21.67 13.70
C GLY A 395 26.00 -20.55 12.71
N PHE A 396 27.10 -20.71 11.95
CA PHE A 396 27.47 -19.75 10.91
C PHE A 396 26.43 -19.68 9.80
N VAL A 397 25.98 -20.84 9.28
CA VAL A 397 24.94 -20.87 8.24
C VAL A 397 23.62 -20.32 8.80
N SER A 398 23.26 -20.64 10.04
CA SER A 398 22.11 -20.05 10.75
C SER A 398 22.18 -18.53 10.76
N ALA A 399 23.33 -17.96 11.15
CA ALA A 399 23.52 -16.52 11.22
C ALA A 399 23.40 -15.84 9.84
N LEU A 400 23.75 -16.52 8.74
CA LEU A 400 23.54 -15.97 7.39
C LEU A 400 22.06 -15.78 7.06
N TYR A 401 21.20 -16.70 7.49
CA TYR A 401 19.76 -16.69 7.24
C TYR A 401 18.93 -15.96 8.30
N VAL A 402 19.54 -15.40 9.34
CA VAL A 402 18.81 -14.86 10.49
C VAL A 402 17.86 -13.70 10.16
N LEU A 403 18.20 -12.90 9.13
CA LEU A 403 17.37 -11.79 8.66
C LEU A 403 16.47 -12.18 7.48
N ASP A 404 16.87 -13.17 6.69
CA ASP A 404 16.20 -13.52 5.43
C ASP A 404 15.14 -14.61 5.64
N ASN A 405 15.38 -15.55 6.56
CA ASN A 405 14.50 -16.67 6.85
C ASN A 405 14.68 -17.12 8.31
N ALA A 406 13.90 -16.50 9.20
CA ALA A 406 13.95 -16.75 10.64
C ALA A 406 13.70 -18.23 10.98
N ARG A 407 12.77 -18.90 10.29
CA ARG A 407 12.47 -20.32 10.53
C ARG A 407 13.64 -21.23 10.18
N LEU A 408 14.27 -21.01 9.02
CA LEU A 408 15.44 -21.77 8.60
C LEU A 408 16.62 -21.52 9.54
N SER A 409 16.84 -20.26 9.93
CA SER A 409 17.83 -19.91 10.95
C SER A 409 17.59 -20.67 12.26
N ASN A 410 16.37 -20.61 12.82
CA ASN A 410 16.04 -21.31 14.06
C ASN A 410 16.26 -22.82 13.97
N ILE A 411 15.92 -23.45 12.84
CA ILE A 411 16.18 -24.89 12.60
C ILE A 411 17.68 -25.18 12.60
N LEU A 412 18.49 -24.37 11.89
CA LEU A 412 19.94 -24.55 11.82
C LEU A 412 20.62 -24.29 13.17
N SER A 413 20.17 -23.26 13.89
CA SER A 413 20.60 -22.96 15.26
C SER A 413 20.30 -24.13 16.19
N ALA A 414 19.08 -24.69 16.13
CA ALA A 414 18.73 -25.87 16.92
C ALA A 414 19.66 -27.05 16.59
N VAL A 415 19.93 -27.34 15.32
CA VAL A 415 20.89 -28.40 14.94
C VAL A 415 22.28 -28.14 15.53
N SER A 416 22.77 -26.89 15.47
CA SER A 416 24.03 -26.48 16.10
C SER A 416 24.04 -26.77 17.62
N ILE A 417 22.97 -26.38 18.33
CA ILE A 417 22.84 -26.57 19.77
C ILE A 417 22.84 -28.05 20.18
N HIS A 418 22.26 -28.94 19.36
CA HIS A 418 22.33 -30.38 19.62
C HIS A 418 23.77 -30.90 19.62
N PHE A 419 24.63 -30.39 18.74
CA PHE A 419 26.05 -30.77 18.74
C PHE A 419 26.77 -30.28 20.00
N TYR A 420 26.47 -29.08 20.48
CA TYR A 420 27.00 -28.60 21.77
C TYR A 420 26.50 -29.44 22.95
N PHE A 421 25.23 -29.83 22.94
CA PHE A 421 24.66 -30.69 23.98
C PHE A 421 25.28 -32.10 23.96
N ILE A 422 25.51 -32.69 22.79
CA ILE A 422 26.21 -33.96 22.64
C ILE A 422 27.63 -33.87 23.19
N GLU A 423 28.31 -32.75 22.95
CA GLU A 423 29.65 -32.49 23.48
C GLU A 423 29.63 -32.35 25.01
N ALA A 424 28.65 -31.63 25.58
CA ALA A 424 28.44 -31.58 27.03
C ALA A 424 28.27 -32.99 27.62
N CYS A 425 27.46 -33.81 26.98
CA CYS A 425 27.27 -35.21 27.37
C CYS A 425 28.56 -36.01 27.27
N ALA A 426 29.35 -35.81 26.21
CA ALA A 426 30.63 -36.49 26.01
C ALA A 426 31.66 -36.10 27.10
N MET A 427 31.73 -34.82 27.47
CA MET A 427 32.57 -34.34 28.57
C MET A 427 32.17 -34.96 29.91
N ALA A 428 30.87 -34.91 30.25
CA ALA A 428 30.35 -35.53 31.47
C ALA A 428 30.63 -37.04 31.51
N TRP A 429 30.39 -37.75 30.40
CA TRP A 429 30.66 -39.17 30.27
C TRP A 429 32.14 -39.51 30.48
N ASN A 430 33.04 -38.74 29.87
CA ASN A 430 34.48 -38.94 29.99
C ASN A 430 34.96 -38.78 31.44
N ARG A 431 34.42 -37.80 32.19
CA ARG A 431 34.73 -37.60 33.61
C ARG A 431 34.23 -38.73 34.48
N LEU A 432 32.99 -39.17 34.27
CA LEU A 432 32.42 -40.32 34.99
C LEU A 432 33.26 -41.58 34.77
N ARG A 433 33.75 -41.79 33.54
CA ARG A 433 34.55 -42.95 33.18
C ARG A 433 35.98 -42.90 33.72
N LYS A 434 36.61 -41.72 33.77
CA LYS A 434 38.02 -41.60 34.11
C LYS A 434 38.37 -41.64 35.60
N ARG A 435 37.42 -41.44 36.53
CA ARG A 435 37.71 -41.31 37.99
C ARG A 435 38.98 -40.46 38.24
N GLU A 436 39.15 -39.36 37.51
CA GLU A 436 40.31 -38.48 37.68
C GLU A 436 40.23 -37.85 39.08
N LYS A 437 41.13 -38.26 39.98
CA LYS A 437 41.17 -37.83 41.39
C LYS A 437 41.63 -36.38 41.57
N GLU A 438 42.11 -35.73 40.51
CA GLU A 438 42.75 -34.40 40.55
C GLU A 438 42.08 -33.38 39.62
N ASP A 439 40.80 -33.57 39.26
CA ASP A 439 40.07 -32.53 38.54
C ASP A 439 39.88 -31.32 39.45
N SER A 440 40.50 -30.19 39.06
CA SER A 440 40.30 -28.89 39.69
C SER A 440 38.80 -28.61 39.84
N PHE A 441 38.40 -28.18 41.03
CA PHE A 441 37.02 -27.81 41.31
C PHE A 441 36.49 -26.78 40.30
N ALA A 442 37.34 -25.83 39.88
CA ALA A 442 37.00 -24.85 38.86
C ALA A 442 36.60 -25.50 37.53
N LEU A 443 37.33 -26.53 37.10
CA LEU A 443 37.04 -27.21 35.83
C LEU A 443 35.69 -27.96 35.89
N LYS A 444 35.33 -28.53 37.04
CA LYS A 444 34.01 -29.15 37.24
C LYS A 444 32.88 -28.13 37.18
N VAL A 445 33.10 -26.93 37.74
CA VAL A 445 32.13 -25.83 37.66
C VAL A 445 31.97 -25.36 36.21
N ALA A 446 33.06 -25.24 35.44
CA ALA A 446 33.01 -24.86 34.03
C ALA A 446 32.21 -25.86 33.19
N ASP A 447 32.50 -27.16 33.29
CA ASP A 447 31.76 -28.20 32.58
C ASP A 447 30.28 -28.24 32.98
N THR A 448 29.97 -28.04 34.26
CA THR A 448 28.59 -28.01 34.75
C THR A 448 27.84 -26.81 34.19
N ALA A 449 28.46 -25.63 34.18
CA ALA A 449 27.88 -24.42 33.58
C ALA A 449 27.65 -24.59 32.08
N PHE A 450 28.63 -25.14 31.36
CA PHE A 450 28.50 -25.47 29.93
C PHE A 450 27.32 -26.42 29.67
N GLY A 451 27.22 -27.51 30.44
CA GLY A 451 26.15 -28.49 30.27
C GLY A 451 24.76 -27.93 30.57
N ILE A 452 24.62 -27.10 31.61
CA ILE A 452 23.35 -26.44 31.93
C ILE A 452 22.99 -25.43 30.83
N GLY A 453 23.94 -24.59 30.41
CA GLY A 453 23.73 -23.61 29.34
C GLY A 453 23.27 -24.26 28.03
N ALA A 454 23.98 -25.30 27.58
CA ALA A 454 23.61 -26.04 26.37
C ALA A 454 22.24 -26.74 26.49
N THR A 455 21.86 -27.20 27.70
CA THR A 455 20.54 -27.80 27.92
C THR A 455 19.42 -26.74 27.87
N MET A 456 19.65 -25.57 28.45
CA MET A 456 18.69 -24.46 28.41
C MET A 456 18.46 -23.97 26.98
N GLU A 457 19.53 -23.74 26.22
CA GLU A 457 19.42 -23.37 24.81
C GLU A 457 18.75 -24.46 23.97
N LEU A 458 19.00 -25.74 24.29
CA LEU A 458 18.31 -26.82 23.60
C LEU A 458 16.80 -26.68 23.79
N VAL A 459 16.32 -26.50 25.02
CA VAL A 459 14.87 -26.30 25.28
C VAL A 459 14.33 -25.06 24.58
N LEU A 460 15.04 -23.93 24.65
CA LEU A 460 14.64 -22.69 23.99
C LEU A 460 14.59 -22.83 22.46
N SER A 461 15.52 -23.56 21.86
CA SER A 461 15.54 -23.78 20.40
C SER A 461 14.28 -24.52 19.91
N TYR A 462 13.75 -25.46 20.70
CA TYR A 462 12.48 -26.12 20.36
C TYR A 462 11.30 -25.16 20.56
N PHE A 463 11.33 -24.33 21.60
CA PHE A 463 10.30 -23.30 21.81
C PHE A 463 10.21 -22.38 20.57
N TYR A 464 11.33 -21.85 20.09
CA TYR A 464 11.39 -20.98 18.90
C TYR A 464 11.02 -21.68 17.57
N ILE A 465 11.10 -23.01 17.49
CA ILE A 465 10.70 -23.76 16.28
C ILE A 465 9.20 -24.05 16.26
N PHE A 466 8.62 -24.39 17.40
CA PHE A 466 7.26 -24.90 17.49
C PHE A 466 6.23 -23.84 17.88
N ASP A 467 6.66 -22.71 18.44
CA ASP A 467 5.79 -21.58 18.79
C ASP A 467 6.40 -20.24 18.31
N PRO A 468 6.33 -19.93 17.00
CA PRO A 468 6.91 -18.72 16.43
C PRO A 468 6.16 -17.43 16.82
N MET A 469 4.92 -17.58 17.31
CA MET A 469 3.99 -16.49 17.65
C MET A 469 3.87 -16.27 19.16
N ALA A 470 4.72 -16.92 19.97
CA ALA A 470 4.79 -16.60 21.38
C ALA A 470 5.34 -15.18 21.54
N ASP A 471 4.44 -14.21 21.67
CA ASP A 471 4.70 -12.84 22.05
C ASP A 471 5.81 -12.78 23.10
N PHE A 472 6.69 -11.77 22.99
CA PHE A 472 7.88 -11.55 23.82
C PHE A 472 7.68 -12.00 25.27
N ASN A 473 7.99 -13.27 25.54
CA ASN A 473 7.77 -13.84 26.86
C ASN A 473 8.98 -13.44 27.70
N MET A 474 8.79 -12.54 28.67
CA MET A 474 9.86 -12.16 29.62
C MET A 474 10.56 -13.39 30.23
N GLY A 475 9.85 -14.51 30.40
CA GLY A 475 10.41 -15.78 30.85
C GLY A 475 11.37 -16.42 29.84
N ALA A 476 11.06 -16.38 28.54
CA ALA A 476 11.94 -16.88 27.49
C ALA A 476 13.19 -16.00 27.36
N ALA A 477 13.01 -14.68 27.31
CA ALA A 477 14.13 -13.73 27.26
C ALA A 477 15.04 -13.84 28.51
N GLY A 478 14.46 -13.99 29.70
CA GLY A 478 15.22 -14.23 30.93
C GLY A 478 15.97 -15.57 30.92
N SER A 479 15.36 -16.61 30.35
CA SER A 479 16.00 -17.93 30.20
C SER A 479 17.15 -17.90 29.21
N GLU A 480 17.00 -17.17 28.10
CA GLU A 480 18.05 -16.93 27.10
C GLU A 480 19.24 -16.19 27.73
N ALA A 481 18.98 -15.07 28.42
CA ALA A 481 20.01 -14.32 29.12
C ALA A 481 20.76 -15.16 30.17
N ALA A 482 20.04 -16.03 30.89
CA ALA A 482 20.63 -16.96 31.85
C ALA A 482 21.51 -18.02 31.16
N ALA A 483 21.06 -18.58 30.02
CA ALA A 483 21.84 -19.53 29.25
C ALA A 483 23.13 -18.89 28.71
N GLN A 484 23.04 -17.71 28.09
CA GLN A 484 24.20 -16.95 27.60
C GLN A 484 25.18 -16.60 28.73
N SER A 485 24.67 -16.26 29.91
CA SER A 485 25.52 -16.00 31.08
C SER A 485 26.33 -17.23 31.51
N LEU A 486 25.74 -18.44 31.44
CA LEU A 486 26.44 -19.68 31.76
C LEU A 486 27.55 -20.00 30.76
N TRP A 487 27.34 -19.72 29.47
CA TRP A 487 28.36 -19.82 28.43
C TRP A 487 29.55 -18.89 28.70
N VAL A 488 29.28 -17.64 29.04
CA VAL A 488 30.34 -16.67 29.37
C VAL A 488 31.11 -17.11 30.62
N VAL A 489 30.40 -17.52 31.68
CA VAL A 489 31.03 -17.99 32.92
C VAL A 489 31.93 -19.20 32.66
N CYS A 490 31.47 -20.19 31.89
CA CYS A 490 32.29 -21.37 31.59
C CYS A 490 33.53 -20.97 30.76
N ALA A 491 33.39 -20.08 29.78
CA ALA A 491 34.48 -19.64 28.93
C ALA A 491 35.55 -18.90 29.73
N LEU A 492 35.14 -18.02 30.65
CA LEU A 492 36.06 -17.29 31.54
C LEU A 492 36.83 -18.23 32.47
N ILE A 493 36.16 -19.27 33.01
CA ILE A 493 36.84 -20.26 33.86
C ILE A 493 37.85 -21.07 33.05
N TYR A 494 37.48 -21.54 31.86
CA TYR A 494 38.41 -22.26 30.97
C TYR A 494 39.61 -21.39 30.57
N LEU A 495 39.37 -20.13 30.23
CA LEU A 495 40.42 -19.17 29.89
C LEU A 495 41.37 -18.96 31.08
N SER A 496 40.82 -18.68 32.26
CA SER A 496 41.61 -18.49 33.50
C SER A 496 42.44 -19.73 33.82
N PHE A 497 41.84 -20.93 33.74
CA PHE A 497 42.56 -22.17 33.98
C PHE A 497 43.66 -22.41 32.96
N THR A 498 43.43 -22.08 31.69
CA THR A 498 44.43 -22.20 30.62
C THR A 498 45.58 -21.23 30.85
N LEU A 499 45.31 -19.96 31.16
CA LEU A 499 46.34 -18.95 31.43
C LEU A 499 47.17 -19.24 32.68
N THR A 500 46.59 -19.89 33.69
CA THR A 500 47.30 -20.21 34.93
C THR A 500 48.20 -21.45 34.80
N ASN A 501 47.91 -22.32 33.83
CA ASN A 501 48.63 -23.58 33.62
C ASN A 501 49.46 -23.61 32.30
N ALA A 502 49.44 -22.53 31.52
CA ALA A 502 50.33 -22.29 30.39
C ALA A 502 51.66 -21.71 30.87
#